data_AF-A0A1E5V0E2-F1
#
_entry.id   AF-A0A1E5V0E2-F1
#
_cell.length_a   1.000
_cell.length_b   1.000
_cell.length_c   1.000
_cell.angle_alpha   90.00
_cell.angle_beta   90.00
_cell.angle_gamma   90.00
#
_symmetry.space_group_name_H-M   'P 1'
#
loop_
_entity.id
_entity.type
_entity.pdbx_description
1 polymer ?
#
loop_
_entity_poly.entity_id
_entity_poly.type
_entity_poly.pdbx_seq_one_letter_code
_entity_poly.pdbx_strand_id
1 'polypeptide(L)'
;MNILSPSGEKKGDKLESAANSGGLYIFNISVGTPAPQIVTGVLDITLSFVWPQCEPCDPCLPPPAPTFLLHSSLRRQTCQSVLNQTCAADATATCGYIVNYADVTNTTGYLANDTSTFGPSAAPGVVFGCNVTSYGDLSGASGAFGRGALSLVSQLQLSWFSYFFGVGRFRQRQPLAVRR
;
A
#
# COMPACT_ATOMS: atom_id res chain seq x y z
N MET A 1 -13.23 11.61 -2.06
CA MET A 1 -12.35 12.74 -2.44
C MET A 1 -12.07 12.59 -3.92
N ASN A 2 -12.52 13.52 -4.77
CA ASN A 2 -12.07 13.58 -6.17
C ASN A 2 -10.87 14.51 -6.20
N ILE A 3 -9.67 13.94 -6.32
CA ILE A 3 -8.47 14.73 -6.60
C ILE A 3 -8.37 14.81 -8.11
N LEU A 4 -9.02 15.81 -8.70
CA LEU A 4 -8.82 16.15 -10.10
C LEU A 4 -7.48 16.86 -10.21
N SER A 5 -6.52 16.22 -10.87
CA SER A 5 -5.33 16.91 -11.39
C SER A 5 -5.74 17.84 -12.54
N PRO A 6 -5.07 18.98 -12.75
CA PRO A 6 -5.47 19.95 -13.77
C PRO A 6 -5.25 19.37 -15.18
N SER A 7 -6.26 19.49 -16.02
CA SER A 7 -6.18 19.27 -17.46
C SER A 7 -5.32 20.36 -18.10
N GLY A 8 -4.19 19.96 -18.66
CA GLY A 8 -3.28 20.82 -19.40
C GLY A 8 -2.44 19.98 -20.36
N GLU A 9 -2.99 19.69 -21.53
CA GLU A 9 -2.31 18.97 -22.60
C GLU A 9 -1.26 19.90 -23.24
N LYS A 10 0.03 19.59 -23.04
CA LYS A 10 1.11 20.12 -23.87
C LYS A 10 1.88 18.96 -24.49
N LYS A 11 1.74 18.84 -25.81
CA LYS A 11 2.49 17.97 -26.71
C LYS A 11 3.96 18.41 -26.74
N GLY A 12 4.87 17.54 -26.31
CA GLY A 12 6.32 17.79 -26.38
C GLY A 12 7.08 16.50 -26.08
N ASP A 13 7.81 16.06 -27.09
CA ASP A 13 8.89 15.05 -27.19
C ASP A 13 9.02 13.94 -26.15
N LYS A 14 9.14 12.70 -26.66
CA LYS A 14 9.57 11.50 -25.94
C LYS A 14 10.86 11.80 -25.14
N LEU A 15 10.71 12.19 -23.88
CA LEU A 15 11.67 11.80 -22.87
C LEU A 15 11.33 10.34 -22.53
N GLU A 16 12.11 9.41 -23.07
CA GLU A 16 12.20 8.08 -22.46
C GLU A 16 12.63 8.30 -21.01
N SER A 17 11.64 8.20 -20.12
CA SER A 17 11.81 8.43 -18.70
C SER A 17 12.85 7.46 -18.16
N ALA A 18 13.75 7.97 -17.32
CA ALA A 18 14.66 7.19 -16.49
C ALA A 18 13.97 6.12 -15.61
N ALA A 19 12.63 6.06 -15.64
CA ALA A 19 11.78 5.08 -14.97
C ALA A 19 12.05 3.60 -15.36
N ASN A 20 12.67 3.29 -16.51
CA ASN A 20 12.94 1.88 -16.87
C ASN A 20 14.11 1.25 -16.07
N SER A 21 14.78 1.98 -15.18
CA SER A 21 15.96 1.50 -14.42
C SER A 21 15.80 1.53 -12.90
N GLY A 22 14.70 2.10 -12.38
CA GLY A 22 14.46 2.21 -10.94
C GLY A 22 13.64 1.02 -10.45
N GLY A 23 14.28 0.00 -9.89
CA GLY A 23 13.57 -1.14 -9.30
C GLY A 23 12.64 -0.73 -8.15
N LEU A 24 11.55 -1.48 -7.96
CA LEU A 24 10.66 -1.31 -6.81
C LEU A 24 11.33 -1.84 -5.53
N TYR A 25 11.21 -1.10 -4.43
CA TYR A 25 11.61 -1.58 -3.11
C TYR A 25 10.41 -2.23 -2.42
N ILE A 26 10.45 -3.54 -2.31
CA ILE A 26 9.38 -4.35 -1.74
C ILE A 26 9.78 -4.81 -0.35
N PHE A 27 8.87 -4.69 0.62
CA PHE A 27 9.07 -5.19 1.97
C PHE A 27 7.78 -5.76 2.56
N ASN A 28 7.95 -6.50 3.65
CA ASN A 28 6.87 -7.19 4.33
C ASN A 28 6.55 -6.53 5.67
N ILE A 29 5.27 -6.48 6.01
CA ILE A 29 4.80 -6.13 7.35
C ILE A 29 3.80 -7.18 7.84
N SER A 30 3.64 -7.30 9.15
CA SER A 30 2.63 -8.16 9.76
C SER A 30 1.45 -7.32 10.24
N VAL A 31 0.24 -7.62 9.75
CA VAL A 31 -1.00 -6.90 10.08
C VAL A 31 -2.09 -7.92 10.41
N GLY A 32 -2.97 -7.61 11.36
CA GLY A 32 -4.18 -8.37 11.60
C GLY A 32 -4.30 -8.94 13.00
N THR A 33 -5.56 -9.17 13.41
CA THR A 33 -5.93 -9.86 14.65
C THR A 33 -6.99 -10.93 14.39
N PRO A 34 -7.02 -12.06 15.13
CA PRO A 34 -6.10 -12.46 16.21
C PRO A 34 -4.75 -13.02 15.72
N ALA A 35 -4.65 -13.41 14.44
CA ALA A 35 -3.43 -13.94 13.84
C ALA A 35 -2.87 -12.94 12.81
N PRO A 36 -1.63 -12.45 12.97
CA PRO A 36 -1.01 -11.55 11.99
C PRO A 36 -0.79 -12.24 10.64
N GLN A 37 -1.14 -11.54 9.57
CA GLN A 37 -0.91 -11.91 8.17
C GLN A 37 0.24 -11.09 7.60
N ILE A 38 1.01 -11.69 6.70
CA ILE A 38 2.12 -10.99 6.02
C ILE A 38 1.55 -10.25 4.81
N VAL A 39 1.66 -8.93 4.83
CA VAL A 39 1.37 -8.06 3.69
C VAL A 39 2.69 -7.66 3.05
N THR A 40 2.75 -7.77 1.72
CA THR A 40 3.90 -7.34 0.92
C THR A 40 3.53 -6.05 0.21
N GLY A 41 4.42 -5.07 0.16
CA GLY A 41 4.11 -3.80 -0.50
C GLY A 41 5.33 -3.03 -0.95
N VAL A 42 5.10 -2.15 -1.92
CA VAL A 42 6.11 -1.25 -2.46
C VAL A 42 6.28 -0.04 -1.54
N LEU A 43 7.51 0.41 -1.35
CA LEU A 43 7.78 1.69 -0.70
C LEU A 43 7.43 2.82 -1.68
N ASP A 44 6.34 3.54 -1.40
CA ASP A 44 5.93 4.70 -2.18
C ASP A 44 5.85 5.94 -1.28
N ILE A 45 6.94 6.69 -1.22
CA ILE A 45 7.03 7.89 -0.38
C ILE A 45 6.12 9.04 -0.83
N THR A 46 5.50 8.94 -2.01
CA THR A 46 4.59 9.97 -2.53
C THR A 46 3.16 9.79 -2.02
N LEU A 47 2.84 8.60 -1.49
CA LEU A 47 1.54 8.26 -0.95
C LEU A 47 1.38 8.73 0.50
N SER A 48 0.18 9.20 0.85
CA SER A 48 -0.10 9.75 2.18
C SER A 48 -0.54 8.72 3.22
N PHE A 49 -0.79 7.48 2.80
CA PHE A 49 -1.33 6.39 3.60
C PHE A 49 -0.73 5.04 3.20
N VAL A 50 -1.13 3.97 3.88
CA VAL A 50 -0.76 2.59 3.55
C VAL A 50 -1.99 1.84 3.07
N TRP A 51 -1.84 1.01 2.06
CA TRP A 51 -2.91 0.09 1.66
C TRP A 51 -2.40 -1.31 1.32
N PRO A 52 -2.90 -2.36 2.01
CA PRO A 52 -2.89 -3.72 1.49
C PRO A 52 -4.07 -3.99 0.55
N GLN A 53 -3.88 -4.91 -0.39
CA GLN A 53 -4.96 -5.62 -1.07
C GLN A 53 -5.71 -6.49 -0.08
N CYS A 54 -7.02 -6.28 -0.01
CA CYS A 54 -7.93 -6.98 0.90
C CYS A 54 -8.83 -7.96 0.15
N GLU A 55 -9.40 -8.91 0.90
CA GLU A 55 -10.48 -9.77 0.40
C GLU A 55 -11.86 -9.27 0.84
N PRO A 56 -12.90 -9.35 -0.02
CA PRO A 56 -12.83 -9.71 -1.44
C PRO A 56 -12.19 -8.60 -2.28
N CYS A 57 -11.43 -8.99 -3.32
CA CYS A 57 -10.98 -8.06 -4.36
C CYS A 57 -11.46 -8.51 -5.74
N ASP A 58 -11.81 -7.54 -6.59
CA ASP A 58 -12.14 -7.76 -8.00
C ASP A 58 -12.11 -6.43 -8.81
N PRO A 59 -11.29 -6.34 -9.88
CA PRO A 59 -10.11 -7.14 -10.14
C PRO A 59 -9.03 -6.95 -9.05
N CYS A 60 -8.21 -7.99 -8.85
CA CYS A 60 -7.06 -7.96 -7.96
C CYS A 60 -5.75 -7.74 -8.75
N LEU A 61 -4.70 -7.29 -8.05
CA LEU A 61 -3.34 -7.39 -8.55
C LEU A 61 -3.00 -8.84 -8.91
N PRO A 62 -2.20 -9.06 -9.97
CA PRO A 62 -1.91 -10.39 -10.48
C PRO A 62 -1.27 -11.27 -9.39
N PRO A 63 -1.65 -12.56 -9.31
CA PRO A 63 -0.96 -13.52 -8.47
C PRO A 63 0.54 -13.60 -8.83
N PRO A 64 1.45 -13.75 -7.85
CA PRO A 64 1.20 -14.13 -6.46
C PRO A 64 1.23 -12.93 -5.48
N ALA A 65 0.18 -12.11 -5.46
CA ALA A 65 -0.03 -11.08 -4.45
C ALA A 65 -0.93 -11.63 -3.32
N PRO A 66 -0.47 -11.76 -2.06
CA PRO A 66 -1.32 -12.23 -0.96
C PRO A 66 -2.41 -11.19 -0.63
N THR A 67 -3.64 -11.66 -0.44
CA THR A 67 -4.75 -10.84 0.06
C THR A 67 -4.75 -10.82 1.59
N PHE A 68 -5.10 -9.67 2.15
CA PHE A 68 -5.30 -9.49 3.57
C PHE A 68 -6.77 -9.75 3.93
N LEU A 69 -7.01 -10.74 4.77
CA LEU A 69 -8.32 -11.02 5.34
C LEU A 69 -8.58 -10.08 6.51
N LEU A 70 -9.47 -9.11 6.31
CA LEU A 70 -9.89 -8.18 7.35
C LEU A 70 -11.13 -8.72 8.08
N HIS A 71 -11.08 -8.82 9.40
CA HIS A 71 -12.21 -9.28 10.21
C HIS A 71 -13.16 -8.15 10.62
N SER A 72 -12.72 -6.89 10.62
CA SER A 72 -13.56 -5.74 10.97
C SER A 72 -13.17 -4.47 10.22
N SER A 73 -14.14 -3.75 9.64
CA SER A 73 -13.92 -2.46 8.99
C SER A 73 -14.20 -1.27 9.93
N LEU A 74 -13.64 -0.10 9.60
CA LEU A 74 -13.95 1.14 10.31
C LEU A 74 -15.32 1.68 9.92
N ARG A 75 -16.10 2.08 10.92
CA ARG A 75 -17.35 2.84 10.71
C ARG A 75 -17.03 4.31 10.45
N ARG A 76 -17.90 5.00 9.71
CA ARG A 76 -17.73 6.39 9.24
C ARG A 76 -17.23 7.38 10.30
N GLN A 77 -17.79 7.30 11.51
CA GLN A 77 -17.48 8.22 12.62
C GLN A 77 -15.98 8.22 12.94
N THR A 78 -15.33 7.06 12.83
CA THR A 78 -13.88 6.95 13.06
C THR A 78 -13.09 7.62 11.94
N CYS A 79 -13.53 7.52 10.68
CA CYS A 79 -12.86 8.20 9.58
C CYS A 79 -12.94 9.73 9.66
N GLN A 80 -14.09 10.28 10.07
CA GLN A 80 -14.26 11.73 10.19
C GLN A 80 -13.26 12.32 11.20
N SER A 81 -13.03 11.59 12.29
CA SER A 81 -12.00 11.93 13.29
C SER A 81 -10.58 11.79 12.72
N VAL A 82 -10.28 10.68 12.05
CA VAL A 82 -8.93 10.38 11.52
C VAL A 82 -8.53 11.32 10.37
N LEU A 83 -9.47 11.64 9.46
CA LEU A 83 -9.21 12.46 8.28
C LEU A 83 -9.42 13.96 8.54
N ASN A 84 -10.05 14.32 9.66
CA ASN A 84 -10.52 15.68 9.95
C ASN A 84 -11.34 16.27 8.79
N GLN A 85 -12.24 15.44 8.21
CA GLN A 85 -13.05 15.77 7.04
C GLN A 85 -14.53 15.40 7.25
N THR A 86 -15.44 16.16 6.64
CA THR A 86 -16.87 15.86 6.60
C THR A 86 -17.20 14.87 5.48
N CYS A 87 -17.45 13.60 5.84
CA CYS A 87 -17.98 12.58 4.92
C CYS A 87 -19.48 12.79 4.62
N ALA A 88 -19.97 12.29 3.47
CA ALA A 88 -21.37 12.38 3.04
C ALA A 88 -22.38 11.75 4.03
N ALA A 89 -23.67 12.09 3.86
CA ALA A 89 -24.72 12.03 4.87
C ALA A 89 -25.03 10.65 5.49
N ASP A 90 -24.73 9.54 4.81
CA ASP A 90 -25.10 8.21 5.30
C ASP A 90 -24.17 7.74 6.44
N ALA A 91 -24.73 7.46 7.61
CA ALA A 91 -24.01 6.99 8.79
C ALA A 91 -23.44 5.57 8.66
N THR A 92 -23.91 4.80 7.68
CA THR A 92 -23.51 3.41 7.43
C THR A 92 -22.42 3.27 6.35
N ALA A 93 -22.10 4.35 5.62
CA ALA A 93 -21.14 4.32 4.54
C ALA A 93 -19.69 4.17 5.02
N THR A 94 -18.94 3.28 4.38
CA THR A 94 -17.48 3.17 4.54
C THR A 94 -16.76 4.34 3.86
N CYS A 95 -15.53 4.61 4.28
CA CYS A 95 -14.77 5.77 3.82
C CYS A 95 -13.93 5.40 2.61
N GLY A 96 -14.53 5.53 1.42
CA GLY A 96 -13.91 5.17 0.16
C GLY A 96 -12.72 6.07 -0.22
N TYR A 97 -11.72 5.49 -0.87
CA TYR A 97 -10.61 6.19 -1.50
C TYR A 97 -10.37 5.67 -2.93
N ILE A 98 -9.73 6.51 -3.73
CA ILE A 98 -9.24 6.19 -5.07
C ILE A 98 -7.80 6.72 -5.15
N VAL A 99 -6.88 5.89 -5.62
CA VAL A 99 -5.53 6.30 -6.02
C VAL A 99 -5.38 6.07 -7.50
N ASN A 100 -4.99 7.12 -8.22
CA ASN A 100 -4.60 7.02 -9.62
C ASN A 100 -3.10 7.26 -9.69
N TYR A 101 -2.34 6.23 -10.06
CA TYR A 101 -0.93 6.40 -10.34
C TYR A 101 -0.74 6.96 -11.75
N ALA A 102 0.44 7.49 -12.04
CA ALA A 102 0.74 8.06 -13.35
C ALA A 102 0.85 6.99 -14.45
N ASP A 103 1.01 5.73 -14.06
CA ASP A 103 0.93 4.57 -14.94
C ASP A 103 -0.52 4.07 -15.04
N VAL A 104 -0.72 2.83 -15.48
CA VAL A 104 -2.04 2.21 -15.61
C VAL A 104 -2.54 1.58 -14.30
N THR A 105 -1.82 1.76 -13.19
CA THR A 105 -2.21 1.24 -11.89
C THR A 105 -3.18 2.21 -11.24
N ASN A 106 -4.40 1.73 -11.00
CA ASN A 106 -5.43 2.45 -10.26
C ASN A 106 -5.93 1.54 -9.15
N THR A 107 -6.15 2.10 -7.97
CA THR A 107 -6.59 1.34 -6.80
C THR A 107 -7.77 2.02 -6.13
N THR A 108 -8.76 1.24 -5.73
CA THR A 108 -9.93 1.74 -4.99
C THR A 108 -10.22 0.84 -3.80
N GLY A 109 -10.68 1.48 -2.73
CA GLY A 109 -10.86 0.79 -1.46
C GLY A 109 -11.58 1.64 -0.45
N TYR A 110 -11.56 1.19 0.80
CA TYR A 110 -12.10 1.93 1.93
C TYR A 110 -11.13 1.90 3.12
N LEU A 111 -11.22 2.89 4.00
CA LEU A 111 -10.39 2.90 5.21
C LEU A 111 -10.86 1.84 6.22
N ALA A 112 -9.89 1.16 6.81
CA ALA A 112 -10.05 0.20 7.89
C ALA A 112 -8.96 0.41 8.95
N ASN A 113 -9.07 -0.24 10.09
CA ASN A 113 -7.99 -0.33 11.04
C ASN A 113 -7.88 -1.74 11.62
N ASP A 114 -6.67 -2.06 12.03
CA ASP A 114 -6.36 -3.31 12.73
C ASP A 114 -5.07 -3.10 13.55
N THR A 115 -4.57 -4.15 14.17
CA THR A 115 -3.28 -4.16 14.84
C THR A 115 -2.17 -4.47 13.85
N SER A 116 -1.15 -3.63 13.82
CA SER A 116 0.11 -3.91 13.10
C SER A 116 1.16 -4.40 14.07
N THR A 117 1.88 -5.46 13.70
CA THR A 117 2.88 -6.11 14.57
C THR A 117 4.27 -5.95 13.97
N PHE A 118 5.21 -5.49 14.80
CA PHE A 118 6.61 -5.24 14.46
C PHE A 118 7.52 -5.99 15.44
N GLY A 119 7.92 -7.20 15.07
CA GLY A 119 8.66 -8.08 15.97
C GLY A 119 7.85 -8.36 17.24
N PRO A 120 8.37 -8.04 18.45
CA PRO A 120 7.65 -8.25 19.71
C PRO A 120 6.61 -7.15 20.03
N SER A 121 6.55 -6.07 19.25
CA SER A 121 5.69 -4.93 19.51
C SER A 121 4.41 -4.98 18.68
N ALA A 122 3.28 -4.62 19.28
CA ALA A 122 1.99 -4.51 18.60
C ALA A 122 1.47 -3.07 18.70
N ALA A 123 0.97 -2.55 17.59
CA ALA A 123 0.38 -1.23 17.47
C ALA A 123 -1.10 -1.37 17.08
N PRO A 124 -2.02 -1.30 18.05
CA PRO A 124 -3.45 -1.40 17.77
C PRO A 124 -3.99 -0.12 17.13
N GLY A 125 -5.06 -0.25 16.35
CA GLY A 125 -5.79 0.90 15.80
C GLY A 125 -5.08 1.60 14.63
N VAL A 126 -4.10 0.94 14.00
CA VAL A 126 -3.42 1.46 12.82
C VAL A 126 -4.41 1.47 11.66
N VAL A 127 -4.61 2.65 11.09
CA VAL A 127 -5.51 2.93 9.97
C VAL A 127 -4.79 2.68 8.65
N PHE A 128 -5.45 1.98 7.73
CA PHE A 128 -4.96 1.72 6.37
C PHE A 128 -6.12 1.70 5.37
N GLY A 129 -5.79 1.82 4.08
CA GLY A 129 -6.72 1.60 2.99
C GLY A 129 -6.86 0.11 2.69
N CYS A 130 -8.04 -0.44 2.84
CA CYS A 130 -8.36 -1.78 2.41
C CYS A 130 -8.73 -1.74 0.92
N ASN A 131 -7.79 -2.15 0.07
CA ASN A 131 -7.93 -2.08 -1.38
C ASN A 131 -8.73 -3.28 -1.90
N VAL A 132 -9.83 -3.03 -2.61
CA VAL A 132 -10.73 -4.08 -3.14
C VAL A 132 -10.76 -4.13 -4.66
N THR A 133 -10.23 -3.13 -5.34
CA THR A 133 -10.09 -3.16 -6.80
C THR A 133 -8.78 -2.55 -7.21
N SER A 134 -8.00 -3.26 -8.00
CA SER A 134 -6.73 -2.77 -8.53
C SER A 134 -6.41 -3.27 -9.92
N TYR A 135 -5.73 -2.41 -10.68
CA TYR A 135 -5.23 -2.69 -12.02
C TYR A 135 -3.71 -2.53 -12.06
N GLY A 136 -3.06 -3.20 -13.02
CA GLY A 136 -1.60 -3.15 -13.19
C GLY A 136 -0.84 -4.20 -12.37
N ASP A 137 0.45 -3.99 -12.15
CA ASP A 137 1.36 -4.94 -11.52
C ASP A 137 2.37 -4.22 -10.61
N LEU A 138 2.54 -4.72 -9.39
CA LEU A 138 3.51 -4.22 -8.41
C LEU A 138 4.68 -5.21 -8.20
N SER A 139 5.04 -5.97 -9.23
CA SER A 139 6.12 -6.96 -9.20
C SER A 139 5.95 -7.99 -8.07
N GLY A 140 4.71 -8.47 -7.90
CA GLY A 140 4.35 -9.44 -6.86
C GLY A 140 4.07 -8.85 -5.47
N ALA A 141 4.19 -7.53 -5.29
CA ALA A 141 3.70 -6.88 -4.08
C ALA A 141 2.17 -6.79 -4.08
N SER A 142 1.56 -6.80 -2.89
CA SER A 142 0.11 -6.74 -2.70
C SER A 142 -0.38 -5.42 -2.13
N GLY A 143 0.43 -4.36 -2.19
CA GLY A 143 0.11 -3.08 -1.57
C GLY A 143 1.16 -2.02 -1.81
N ALA A 144 0.92 -0.83 -1.25
CA ALA A 144 1.90 0.25 -1.20
C ALA A 144 1.95 0.92 0.18
N PHE A 145 3.14 1.39 0.54
CA PHE A 145 3.45 1.98 1.83
C PHE A 145 3.91 3.43 1.70
N GLY A 146 3.04 4.34 2.16
CA GLY A 146 3.24 5.78 2.15
C GLY A 146 4.12 6.34 3.27
N ARG A 147 4.34 7.66 3.21
CA ARG A 147 5.03 8.47 4.24
C ARG A 147 4.25 9.70 4.73
N GLY A 148 2.98 9.85 4.35
CA GLY A 148 2.16 10.99 4.79
C GLY A 148 1.46 10.78 6.14
N ALA A 149 0.38 11.54 6.37
CA ALA A 149 -0.31 11.61 7.66
C ALA A 149 -0.89 10.27 8.15
N LEU A 150 -1.31 9.39 7.23
CA LEU A 150 -1.82 8.05 7.55
C LEU A 150 -0.79 6.96 7.24
N SER A 151 0.50 7.30 7.12
CA SER A 151 1.55 6.29 7.03
C SER A 151 1.76 5.59 8.38
N LEU A 152 2.39 4.40 8.35
CA LEU A 152 2.81 3.71 9.57
C LEU A 152 3.73 4.59 10.42
N VAL A 153 4.69 5.28 9.79
CA VAL A 153 5.65 6.15 10.49
C VAL A 153 4.93 7.23 11.31
N SER A 154 3.93 7.89 10.70
CA SER A 154 3.15 8.94 11.36
C SER A 154 2.27 8.40 12.48
N GLN A 155 1.56 7.28 12.24
CA GLN A 155 0.63 6.71 13.21
C GLN A 155 1.34 6.08 14.42
N LEU A 156 2.54 5.55 14.23
CA LEU A 156 3.39 5.01 15.28
C LEU A 156 4.18 6.10 16.05
N GLN A 157 4.04 7.38 15.66
CA GLN A 157 4.72 8.52 16.29
C GLN A 157 6.25 8.35 16.33
N LEU A 158 6.83 7.80 15.26
CA LEU A 158 8.27 7.63 15.17
C LEU A 158 8.94 9.00 14.97
N SER A 159 9.86 9.35 15.87
CA SER A 159 10.59 10.62 15.80
C SER A 159 11.60 10.68 14.65
N TRP A 160 12.05 9.53 14.16
CA TRP A 160 12.91 9.40 13.00
C TRP A 160 12.66 8.06 12.29
N PHE A 161 12.82 8.06 10.97
CA PHE A 161 12.76 6.87 10.13
C PHE A 161 13.76 7.03 8.99
N SER A 162 14.54 5.99 8.70
CA SER A 162 15.52 5.97 7.61
C SER A 162 15.45 4.64 6.86
N TYR A 163 15.61 4.69 5.55
CA TYR A 163 15.81 3.52 4.71
C TYR A 163 17.19 3.61 4.06
N PHE A 164 17.85 2.46 3.92
CA PHE A 164 19.12 2.35 3.20
C PHE A 164 18.94 1.39 2.02
N PHE A 165 19.17 1.90 0.83
CA PHE A 165 19.10 1.10 -0.38
C PHE A 165 20.46 0.49 -0.67
N GLY A 166 20.62 -0.78 -0.33
CA GLY A 166 21.81 -1.55 -0.69
C GLY A 166 21.74 -2.01 -2.14
N VAL A 167 22.79 -1.74 -2.92
CA VAL A 167 23.02 -2.45 -4.20
C VAL A 167 23.54 -3.84 -3.88
N GLY A 168 22.63 -4.81 -3.81
CA GLY A 168 22.99 -6.22 -3.62
C GLY A 168 23.63 -6.81 -4.87
N ARG A 169 24.88 -7.25 -4.80
CA ARG A 169 25.41 -8.23 -5.76
C ARG A 169 24.75 -9.58 -5.46
N PHE A 170 23.70 -9.94 -6.19
CA PHE A 170 23.16 -11.30 -6.16
C PHE A 170 24.23 -12.26 -6.68
N ARG A 171 24.91 -12.95 -5.76
CA ARG A 171 25.80 -14.06 -6.11
C ARG A 171 24.90 -15.25 -6.43
N GLN A 172 24.60 -15.46 -7.72
CA GLN A 172 23.94 -16.69 -8.16
C GLN A 172 24.73 -17.88 -7.62
N ARG A 173 24.14 -18.65 -6.71
CA ARG A 173 24.71 -19.95 -6.34
C ARG A 173 24.52 -20.85 -7.56
N GLN A 174 25.62 -21.13 -8.25
CA GLN A 174 25.66 -22.10 -9.31
C GLN A 174 25.18 -23.46 -8.75
N PRO A 175 24.22 -24.15 -9.36
CA PRO A 175 23.81 -25.46 -8.89
C PRO A 175 24.99 -26.41 -8.97
N LEU A 176 25.21 -27.18 -7.89
CA LEU A 176 26.21 -28.23 -7.82
C LEU A 176 25.97 -29.20 -8.99
N ALA A 177 26.94 -29.28 -9.90
CA ALA A 177 26.91 -30.28 -10.96
C ALA A 177 26.96 -31.68 -10.34
N VAL A 178 25.84 -32.40 -10.44
CA VAL A 178 25.81 -33.84 -10.15
C VAL A 178 26.58 -34.51 -11.28
N ARG A 179 27.83 -34.91 -11.00
CA ARG A 179 28.57 -35.82 -11.89
C ARG A 179 27.89 -37.19 -11.82
N ARG A 180 27.49 -37.69 -13.00
CA ARG A 180 27.15 -39.11 -13.19
C ARG A 180 28.42 -39.95 -13.21
#